data_AF-A0A1H7EX42-F1
#
_entry.id   AF-A0A1H7EX42-F1
#
_cell.length_a   1.000
_cell.length_b   1.000
_cell.length_c   1.000
_cell.angle_alpha   90.00
_cell.angle_beta   90.00
_cell.angle_gamma   90.00
#
_symmetry.space_group_name_H-M   'P 1'
#
loop_
_entity.id
_entity.type
_entity.pdbx_description
1 polymer ?
#
loop_
_entity_poly.entity_id
_entity_poly.type
_entity_poly.pdbx_seq_one_letter_code
_entity_poly.pdbx_strand_id
1 'polypeptide(L)'
;MSNTGMTAFCGTEGCRTFDSLGSSAGTVLGLSAAVGSAARCRNTPADVRKVQTALNRFTPLEGGPSPALVVDGKFGPLTLKGITGFQKKHFGLEGADGVVDPDKRTDKALCTAAGTYADLPAEMQKHRARAMHIINLARMSVDRARYFKTGKPNTWGIGKSDWEKAAKHFQIDKFPGASGWSTALGFVDSIYLNMQTALGYVPRGLVLATDEPLGSNEGAYAFTFSGGYDLSQRNLKWNGMPRGSIYLCARMQNLDSDAFSYVLIHETAHYVGPIAETQNSITDYGYAHRKDGKYQKLLPWQRTHNADCYAQHAFDAAGIPFDLNAHLLVSA
;
A
#
# COMPACT_ATOMS: atom_id res chain seq x y z
N MET A 1 26.10 6.35 20.92
CA MET A 1 24.86 7.08 20.59
C MET A 1 24.25 6.41 19.38
N SER A 2 23.38 5.43 19.62
CA SER A 2 22.97 4.44 18.61
C SER A 2 21.75 4.92 17.82
N ASN A 3 21.90 4.97 16.50
CA ASN A 3 20.81 4.92 15.52
C ASN A 3 19.87 3.76 15.84
N THR A 4 18.64 4.05 16.29
CA THR A 4 17.58 3.07 16.50
C THR A 4 16.49 3.30 15.46
N GLY A 5 16.38 2.35 14.54
CA GLY A 5 15.57 2.40 13.33
C GLY A 5 14.07 2.58 13.56
N MET A 6 13.47 3.35 12.66
CA MET A 6 12.04 3.38 12.41
C MET A 6 11.74 2.47 11.23
N THR A 7 10.85 1.49 11.43
CA THR A 7 10.41 0.54 10.41
C THR A 7 9.22 1.12 9.63
N ALA A 8 9.46 1.54 8.41
CA ALA A 8 8.47 1.53 7.34
C ALA A 8 8.98 0.47 6.36
N PHE A 9 8.29 -0.66 6.13
CA PHE A 9 8.62 -1.55 5.00
C PHE A 9 7.51 -2.58 4.72
N CYS A 10 7.04 -2.61 3.47
CA CYS A 10 6.11 -3.62 2.95
C CYS A 10 6.68 -4.22 1.66
N GLY A 11 7.52 -5.27 1.78
CA GLY A 11 8.13 -5.94 0.62
C GLY A 11 9.07 -7.11 0.97
N THR A 12 9.24 -8.06 0.05
CA THR A 12 9.56 -9.49 0.24
C THR A 12 10.89 -9.92 0.87
N GLU A 13 11.77 -9.04 1.35
CA GLU A 13 13.09 -9.44 1.89
C GLU A 13 13.47 -8.90 3.27
N GLY A 14 12.58 -8.22 3.99
CA GLY A 14 12.92 -7.68 5.32
C GLY A 14 13.86 -6.46 5.26
N CYS A 15 13.96 -5.79 6.41
CA CYS A 15 14.36 -4.39 6.59
C CYS A 15 15.66 -3.96 5.87
N ARG A 16 15.63 -2.85 5.12
CA ARG A 16 16.84 -2.13 4.66
C ARG A 16 16.72 -0.62 4.88
N THR A 17 17.85 0.09 4.98
CA THR A 17 17.92 1.55 5.11
C THR A 17 17.75 2.23 3.76
N PHE A 18 17.01 3.34 3.71
CA PHE A 18 16.72 4.09 2.48
C PHE A 18 17.80 5.15 2.20
N ASP A 19 18.51 5.03 1.07
CA ASP A 19 19.42 6.06 0.56
C ASP A 19 18.69 6.98 -0.43
N SER A 20 18.77 8.29 -0.16
CA SER A 20 18.04 9.38 -0.80
C SER A 20 18.30 9.58 -2.29
N LEU A 21 17.28 9.95 -3.09
CA LEU A 21 17.46 10.80 -4.28
C LEU A 21 16.19 11.64 -4.62
N GLY A 22 16.34 12.97 -4.54
CA GLY A 22 15.85 13.98 -5.51
C GLY A 22 14.33 14.15 -5.78
N SER A 23 13.77 15.24 -5.26
CA SER A 23 12.42 15.78 -5.55
C SER A 23 12.33 16.50 -6.90
N SER A 24 11.30 16.21 -7.70
CA SER A 24 10.45 17.20 -8.41
C SER A 24 9.40 16.49 -9.28
N ALA A 25 8.13 16.90 -9.15
CA ALA A 25 7.07 16.58 -10.10
C ALA A 25 7.33 17.35 -11.40
N GLY A 26 8.21 16.81 -12.25
CA GLY A 26 8.51 17.34 -13.57
C GLY A 26 7.60 16.73 -14.64
N THR A 27 7.16 17.52 -15.61
CA THR A 27 6.54 17.05 -16.86
C THR A 27 7.49 16.20 -17.74
N VAL A 28 8.73 16.01 -17.29
CA VAL A 28 9.89 15.40 -17.94
C VAL A 28 10.85 14.87 -16.85
N LEU A 29 11.71 13.90 -17.17
CA LEU A 29 12.65 13.26 -16.22
C LEU A 29 13.85 14.15 -15.86
N GLY A 30 14.02 15.28 -16.56
CA GLY A 30 15.15 16.21 -16.39
C GLY A 30 16.47 15.56 -16.80
N LEU A 31 16.50 14.88 -17.96
CA LEU A 31 17.69 14.23 -18.50
C LEU A 31 18.70 15.29 -18.98
N SER A 32 19.98 15.12 -18.63
CA SER A 32 21.05 16.02 -19.11
C SER A 32 21.46 15.76 -20.56
N ALA A 33 21.24 14.53 -21.04
CA ALA A 33 21.46 14.10 -22.41
C ALA A 33 20.58 12.88 -22.75
N ALA A 34 20.47 12.57 -24.05
CA ALA A 34 19.70 11.42 -24.51
C ALA A 34 20.26 10.08 -24.00
N VAL A 35 19.35 9.16 -23.68
CA VAL A 35 19.63 7.78 -23.27
C VAL A 35 19.08 6.83 -24.32
N GLY A 36 19.87 5.90 -24.84
CA GLY A 36 19.44 4.99 -25.89
C GLY A 36 20.57 4.36 -26.69
N SER A 37 20.20 3.57 -27.70
CA SER A 37 21.15 2.85 -28.57
C SER A 37 21.77 3.71 -29.69
N ALA A 38 21.26 4.92 -29.94
CA ALA A 38 21.78 5.78 -30.99
C ALA A 38 23.14 6.40 -30.61
N ALA A 39 24.00 6.65 -31.60
CA ALA A 39 25.33 7.22 -31.40
C ALA A 39 25.35 8.59 -30.70
N ARG A 40 24.24 9.34 -30.76
CA ARG A 40 24.07 10.63 -30.07
C ARG A 40 23.82 10.51 -28.57
N CYS A 41 23.48 9.31 -28.09
CA CYS A 41 23.11 9.09 -26.70
C CYS A 41 24.36 9.01 -25.83
N ARG A 42 24.48 9.92 -24.85
CA ARG A 42 25.63 9.94 -23.93
C ARG A 42 25.53 8.85 -22.88
N ASN A 43 24.32 8.38 -22.58
CA ASN A 43 24.07 7.32 -21.60
C ASN A 43 24.78 7.57 -20.26
N THR A 44 24.70 8.81 -19.75
CA THR A 44 25.33 9.15 -18.47
C THR A 44 24.70 8.29 -17.35
N PRO A 45 25.48 7.80 -16.36
CA PRO A 45 24.91 6.93 -15.34
C PRO A 45 23.73 7.54 -14.57
N ALA A 46 23.73 8.87 -14.39
CA ALA A 46 22.62 9.59 -13.75
C ALA A 46 21.34 9.57 -14.59
N ASP A 47 21.44 9.83 -15.90
CA ASP A 47 20.28 9.84 -16.80
C ASP A 47 19.75 8.41 -17.02
N VAL A 48 20.63 7.42 -17.12
CA VAL A 48 20.23 6.01 -17.25
C VAL A 48 19.45 5.54 -16.02
N ARG A 49 19.87 5.91 -14.81
CA ARG A 49 19.11 5.58 -13.58
C ARG A 49 17.71 6.17 -13.61
N LYS A 50 17.55 7.43 -14.03
CA LYS A 50 16.24 8.07 -14.16
C LYS A 50 15.33 7.30 -15.13
N VAL A 51 15.87 6.88 -16.28
CA VAL A 51 15.12 6.08 -17.26
C VAL A 51 14.78 4.69 -16.73
N GLN A 52 15.72 3.99 -16.08
CA GLN A 52 15.47 2.67 -15.46
C GLN A 52 14.39 2.74 -14.38
N THR A 53 14.49 3.72 -13.46
CA THR A 53 13.48 3.99 -12.44
C THR A 53 12.13 4.28 -13.09
N ALA A 54 12.09 5.13 -14.12
CA ALA A 54 10.85 5.50 -14.79
C ALA A 54 10.19 4.31 -15.49
N LEU A 55 10.96 3.48 -16.21
CA LEU A 55 10.48 2.28 -16.90
C LEU A 55 9.90 1.25 -15.94
N ASN A 56 10.52 1.08 -14.77
CA ASN A 56 10.05 0.14 -13.75
C ASN A 56 8.69 0.52 -13.14
N ARG A 57 8.16 1.72 -13.41
CA ARG A 57 6.80 2.12 -13.02
C ARG A 57 5.72 1.53 -13.92
N PHE A 58 6.08 1.13 -15.14
CA PHE A 58 5.16 0.55 -16.11
C PHE A 58 5.13 -0.97 -15.94
N THR A 59 3.95 -1.57 -16.01
CA THR A 59 3.82 -3.03 -16.08
C THR A 59 4.26 -3.56 -17.45
N PRO A 60 4.51 -4.88 -17.59
CA PRO A 60 4.77 -5.48 -18.90
C PRO A 60 3.64 -5.24 -19.92
N LEU A 61 2.37 -5.16 -19.48
CA LEU A 61 1.23 -4.84 -20.35
C LEU A 61 1.24 -3.40 -20.86
N GLU A 62 1.82 -2.49 -20.07
CA GLU A 62 2.01 -1.07 -20.38
C GLU A 62 3.37 -0.79 -21.04
N GLY A 63 4.11 -1.84 -21.41
CA GLY A 63 5.39 -1.73 -22.09
C GLY A 63 6.60 -1.61 -21.16
N GLY A 64 6.41 -1.77 -19.85
CA GLY A 64 7.49 -1.85 -18.88
C GLY A 64 8.29 -3.16 -18.95
N PRO A 65 9.45 -3.21 -18.29
CA PRO A 65 10.37 -4.34 -18.34
C PRO A 65 9.88 -5.55 -17.52
N SER A 66 10.11 -6.76 -18.03
CA SER A 66 9.94 -8.03 -17.30
C SER A 66 11.18 -8.91 -17.46
N PRO A 67 11.90 -9.25 -16.37
CA PRO A 67 11.74 -8.72 -15.00
C PRO A 67 12.08 -7.22 -14.92
N ALA A 68 11.76 -6.58 -13.78
CA ALA A 68 12.12 -5.19 -13.52
C ALA A 68 13.63 -4.96 -13.66
N LEU A 69 14.03 -3.78 -14.15
CA LEU A 69 15.43 -3.42 -14.36
C LEU A 69 16.11 -3.13 -13.03
N VAL A 70 17.36 -3.58 -12.91
CA VAL A 70 18.24 -3.10 -11.85
C VAL A 70 18.63 -1.65 -12.15
N VAL A 71 18.40 -0.74 -11.19
CA VAL A 71 18.71 0.69 -11.32
C VAL A 71 20.20 0.95 -11.06
N ASP A 72 21.05 0.47 -11.96
CA ASP A 72 22.51 0.55 -11.85
C ASP A 72 23.13 1.71 -12.64
N GLY A 73 22.34 2.40 -13.45
CA GLY A 73 22.83 3.45 -14.36
C GLY A 73 23.63 2.92 -15.54
N LYS A 74 23.57 1.63 -15.83
CA LYS A 74 24.24 1.02 -16.98
C LYS A 74 23.25 0.86 -18.12
N PHE A 75 23.56 1.50 -19.24
CA PHE A 75 22.80 1.28 -20.46
C PHE A 75 23.24 -0.06 -21.08
N GLY A 76 22.35 -1.04 -21.08
CA GLY A 76 22.61 -2.37 -21.63
C GLY A 76 21.39 -2.95 -22.35
N PRO A 77 21.48 -4.21 -22.82
CA PRO A 77 20.42 -4.84 -23.61
C PRO A 77 19.05 -4.86 -22.92
N LEU A 78 19.02 -5.00 -21.59
CA LEU A 78 17.78 -4.99 -20.82
C LEU A 78 17.15 -3.60 -20.77
N THR A 79 17.94 -2.55 -20.54
CA THR A 79 17.47 -1.15 -20.58
C THR A 79 16.97 -0.79 -21.98
N LEU A 80 17.67 -1.20 -23.04
CA LEU A 80 17.23 -1.02 -24.42
C LEU A 80 15.91 -1.76 -24.69
N LYS A 81 15.79 -3.01 -24.24
CA LYS A 81 14.54 -3.78 -24.35
C LYS A 81 13.39 -3.10 -23.59
N GLY A 82 13.65 -2.53 -22.42
CA GLY A 82 12.68 -1.75 -21.66
C GLY A 82 12.21 -0.51 -22.43
N ILE A 83 13.14 0.32 -22.93
CA ILE A 83 12.81 1.53 -23.71
C ILE A 83 12.02 1.17 -24.96
N THR A 84 12.49 0.20 -25.74
CA THR A 84 11.81 -0.18 -26.99
C THR A 84 10.46 -0.85 -26.73
N GLY A 85 10.34 -1.67 -25.68
CA GLY A 85 9.07 -2.26 -25.26
C GLY A 85 8.04 -1.18 -24.90
N PHE A 86 8.48 -0.19 -24.13
CA PHE A 86 7.68 0.95 -23.75
C PHE A 86 7.22 1.74 -24.98
N GLN A 87 8.16 2.12 -25.85
CA GLN A 87 7.82 2.87 -27.05
C GLN A 87 6.91 2.12 -28.02
N LYS A 88 7.10 0.80 -28.21
CA LYS A 88 6.20 -0.01 -29.04
C LYS A 88 4.78 0.03 -28.52
N LYS A 89 4.62 -0.03 -27.21
CA LYS A 89 3.30 -0.02 -26.57
C LYS A 89 2.61 1.33 -26.71
N HIS A 90 3.34 2.43 -26.52
CA HIS A 90 2.76 3.78 -26.45
C HIS A 90 2.73 4.52 -27.80
N PHE A 91 3.60 4.15 -28.74
CA PHE A 91 3.78 4.85 -30.02
C PHE A 91 3.73 3.92 -31.24
N GLY A 92 3.51 2.62 -31.05
CA GLY A 92 3.54 1.62 -32.12
C GLY A 92 4.96 1.25 -32.58
N LEU A 93 5.04 0.32 -33.53
CA LEU A 93 6.32 -0.24 -34.02
C LEU A 93 7.23 0.83 -34.64
N GLU A 94 6.66 1.79 -35.37
CA GLU A 94 7.41 2.87 -36.03
C GLU A 94 7.93 3.92 -35.03
N GLY A 95 7.34 4.00 -33.84
CA GLY A 95 7.76 4.90 -32.77
C GLY A 95 8.85 4.35 -31.85
N ALA A 96 9.26 3.09 -32.03
CA ALA A 96 10.20 2.40 -31.16
C ALA A 96 11.65 2.49 -31.64
N ASP A 97 12.22 3.67 -31.49
CA ASP A 97 13.60 4.00 -31.89
C ASP A 97 14.67 3.62 -30.86
N GLY A 98 14.28 3.20 -29.67
CA GLY A 98 15.18 2.84 -28.57
C GLY A 98 15.86 4.04 -27.91
N VAL A 99 15.33 5.24 -28.07
CA VAL A 99 15.91 6.49 -27.54
C VAL A 99 14.92 7.30 -26.70
N VAL A 100 15.40 7.75 -25.55
CA VAL A 100 14.75 8.74 -24.69
C VAL A 100 15.51 10.06 -24.82
N ASP A 101 15.01 10.94 -25.68
CA ASP A 101 15.53 12.30 -25.85
C ASP A 101 14.93 13.25 -24.79
N PRO A 102 15.73 14.15 -24.18
CA PRO A 102 15.24 15.11 -23.18
C PRO A 102 14.10 15.98 -23.72
N ASP A 103 13.05 16.16 -22.91
CA ASP A 103 11.86 16.97 -23.20
C ASP A 103 11.04 16.52 -24.42
N LYS A 104 11.32 15.33 -24.96
CA LYS A 104 10.60 14.76 -26.12
C LYS A 104 9.54 13.75 -25.68
N ARG A 105 8.89 13.13 -26.68
CA ARG A 105 7.73 12.23 -26.49
C ARG A 105 7.98 11.13 -25.47
N THR A 106 9.12 10.42 -25.55
CA THR A 106 9.39 9.27 -24.68
C THR A 106 9.65 9.73 -23.25
N ASP A 107 10.40 10.82 -23.07
CA ASP A 107 10.69 11.43 -21.76
C ASP A 107 9.39 11.89 -21.07
N LYS A 108 8.55 12.63 -21.79
CA LYS A 108 7.23 13.07 -21.31
C LYS A 108 6.30 11.90 -21.01
N ALA A 109 6.26 10.89 -21.87
CA ALA A 109 5.40 9.73 -21.70
C ALA A 109 5.84 8.84 -20.53
N LEU A 110 7.15 8.74 -20.30
CA LEU A 110 7.68 8.08 -19.11
C LEU A 110 7.27 8.82 -17.84
N CYS A 111 7.03 10.14 -17.90
CA CYS A 111 6.55 10.96 -16.79
C CYS A 111 5.02 10.97 -16.60
N THR A 112 4.23 10.71 -17.64
CA THR A 112 2.79 10.45 -17.47
C THR A 112 2.59 9.16 -16.69
N ALA A 113 1.64 9.16 -15.74
CA ALA A 113 1.34 7.98 -14.93
C ALA A 113 1.08 6.77 -15.83
N ALA A 114 2.02 5.84 -15.84
CA ALA A 114 1.79 4.46 -16.25
C ALA A 114 0.68 3.90 -15.38
N GLY A 115 -0.47 3.57 -15.94
CA GLY A 115 -1.50 3.03 -15.09
C GLY A 115 -2.83 2.76 -15.74
N THR A 116 -3.51 1.73 -15.23
CA THR A 116 -4.97 1.61 -15.34
C THR A 116 -5.68 2.89 -14.90
N TYR A 117 -5.12 3.60 -13.90
CA TYR A 117 -5.68 4.83 -13.34
C TYR A 117 -4.81 6.04 -13.65
N ALA A 118 -5.45 7.10 -14.15
CA ALA A 118 -4.80 8.36 -14.47
C ALA A 118 -4.27 9.11 -13.22
N ASP A 119 -4.89 8.90 -12.06
CA ASP A 119 -4.55 9.51 -10.78
C ASP A 119 -4.94 8.53 -9.66
N LEU A 120 -3.94 7.90 -9.02
CA LEU A 120 -4.15 6.93 -7.95
C LEU A 120 -4.78 7.56 -6.70
N PRO A 121 -4.32 8.73 -6.21
CA PRO A 121 -5.00 9.45 -5.13
C PRO A 121 -6.47 9.70 -5.40
N ALA A 122 -6.81 10.20 -6.60
CA ALA A 122 -8.19 10.46 -6.97
C ALA A 122 -9.01 9.16 -7.03
N GLU A 123 -8.44 8.09 -7.58
CA GLU A 123 -9.10 6.77 -7.59
C GLU A 123 -9.33 6.27 -6.15
N MET A 124 -8.32 6.34 -5.28
CA MET A 124 -8.44 5.98 -3.87
C MET A 124 -9.54 6.76 -3.15
N GLN A 125 -9.70 8.06 -3.44
CA GLN A 125 -10.76 8.86 -2.84
C GLN A 125 -12.16 8.39 -3.28
N LYS A 126 -12.35 7.85 -4.49
CA LYS A 126 -13.66 7.30 -4.92
C LYS A 126 -14.08 6.10 -4.05
N HIS A 127 -13.11 5.34 -3.56
CA HIS A 127 -13.34 4.15 -2.72
C HIS A 127 -13.48 4.44 -1.23
N ARG A 128 -13.21 5.68 -0.81
CA ARG A 128 -13.30 6.08 0.60
C ARG A 128 -14.69 5.82 1.20
N ALA A 129 -15.75 6.13 0.47
CA ALA A 129 -17.12 5.88 0.94
C ALA A 129 -17.43 4.38 1.11
N ARG A 130 -16.94 3.54 0.18
CA ARG A 130 -17.06 2.09 0.26
C ARG A 130 -16.27 1.52 1.43
N ALA A 131 -15.03 1.96 1.62
CA ALA A 131 -14.22 1.57 2.78
C ALA A 131 -14.90 1.96 4.10
N MET A 132 -15.43 3.18 4.20
CA MET A 132 -16.21 3.63 5.36
C MET A 132 -17.43 2.76 5.62
N HIS A 133 -18.19 2.40 4.58
CA HIS A 133 -19.33 1.51 4.71
C HIS A 133 -18.92 0.13 5.26
N ILE A 134 -17.86 -0.46 4.72
CA ILE A 134 -17.34 -1.76 5.16
C ILE A 134 -16.84 -1.70 6.60
N ILE A 135 -16.15 -0.62 7.01
CA ILE A 135 -15.73 -0.40 8.39
C ILE A 135 -16.94 -0.28 9.33
N ASN A 136 -18.01 0.42 8.93
CA ASN A 136 -19.23 0.53 9.73
C ASN A 136 -19.82 -0.86 10.00
N LEU A 137 -19.88 -1.73 8.99
CA LEU A 137 -20.36 -3.10 9.14
C LEU A 137 -19.43 -3.94 10.05
N ALA A 138 -18.11 -3.71 9.96
CA ALA A 138 -17.14 -4.35 10.84
C ALA A 138 -17.34 -3.98 12.32
N ARG A 139 -17.59 -2.70 12.63
CA ARG A 139 -17.90 -2.26 14.00
C ARG A 139 -19.20 -2.85 14.52
N MET A 140 -20.25 -2.86 13.70
CA MET A 140 -21.50 -3.51 14.05
C MET A 140 -21.30 -5.02 14.32
N SER A 141 -20.42 -5.69 13.56
CA SER A 141 -20.01 -7.08 13.82
C SER A 141 -19.33 -7.21 15.18
N VAL A 142 -18.37 -6.33 15.52
CA VAL A 142 -17.70 -6.33 16.83
C VAL A 142 -18.69 -6.14 17.98
N ASP A 143 -19.65 -5.22 17.86
CA ASP A 143 -20.68 -4.98 18.87
C ASP A 143 -21.60 -6.20 19.07
N ARG A 144 -22.03 -6.84 17.96
CA ARG A 144 -22.83 -8.08 18.02
C ARG A 144 -22.04 -9.24 18.60
N ALA A 145 -20.75 -9.36 18.29
CA ALA A 145 -19.86 -10.36 18.89
C ALA A 145 -19.74 -10.15 20.41
N ARG A 146 -19.61 -8.90 20.86
CA ARG A 146 -19.60 -8.56 22.29
C ARG A 146 -20.91 -8.95 22.96
N TYR A 147 -22.04 -8.58 22.36
CA TYR A 147 -23.38 -8.94 22.86
C TYR A 147 -23.56 -10.47 22.97
N PHE A 148 -23.10 -11.23 21.97
CA PHE A 148 -23.16 -12.70 22.00
C PHE A 148 -22.46 -13.29 23.23
N LYS A 149 -21.32 -12.70 23.64
CA LYS A 149 -20.51 -13.24 24.73
C LYS A 149 -20.92 -12.74 26.12
N THR A 150 -21.47 -11.52 26.24
CA THR A 150 -21.94 -10.96 27.52
C THR A 150 -23.41 -11.22 27.81
N GLY A 151 -24.23 -11.49 26.79
CA GLY A 151 -25.65 -11.71 26.93
C GLY A 151 -25.96 -12.91 27.84
N LYS A 152 -27.00 -12.77 28.68
CA LYS A 152 -27.72 -13.92 29.28
C LYS A 152 -28.03 -14.94 28.18
N PRO A 153 -28.16 -16.26 28.47
CA PRO A 153 -28.21 -17.31 27.47
C PRO A 153 -29.05 -16.88 26.26
N ASN A 154 -28.36 -16.59 25.17
CA ASN A 154 -28.95 -16.02 23.97
C ASN A 154 -29.69 -17.14 23.25
N THR A 155 -30.95 -17.36 23.65
CA THR A 155 -31.82 -18.43 23.15
C THR A 155 -31.88 -18.53 21.62
N TRP A 156 -31.56 -17.45 20.91
CA TRP A 156 -31.59 -17.36 19.45
C TRP A 156 -30.22 -17.27 18.77
N GLY A 157 -29.10 -17.36 19.53
CA GLY A 157 -27.75 -17.32 18.95
C GLY A 157 -27.38 -16.00 18.24
N ILE A 158 -28.06 -14.89 18.57
CA ILE A 158 -27.80 -13.57 17.98
C ILE A 158 -26.34 -13.17 18.22
N GLY A 159 -25.63 -12.80 17.15
CA GLY A 159 -24.23 -12.40 17.18
C GLY A 159 -23.22 -13.56 17.18
N LYS A 160 -23.67 -14.83 17.13
CA LYS A 160 -22.78 -15.99 17.08
C LYS A 160 -21.86 -15.96 15.86
N SER A 161 -22.40 -15.67 14.69
CA SER A 161 -21.62 -15.56 13.45
C SER A 161 -20.59 -14.44 13.52
N ASP A 162 -20.93 -13.31 14.15
CA ASP A 162 -20.00 -12.19 14.32
C ASP A 162 -18.88 -12.54 15.30
N TRP A 163 -19.20 -13.27 16.37
CA TRP A 163 -18.20 -13.84 17.29
C TRP A 163 -17.26 -14.80 16.56
N GLU A 164 -17.77 -15.70 15.73
CA GLU A 164 -16.98 -16.64 14.94
C GLU A 164 -16.05 -15.91 13.96
N LYS A 165 -16.52 -14.83 13.31
CA LYS A 165 -15.68 -13.97 12.46
C LYS A 165 -14.57 -13.28 13.25
N ALA A 166 -14.89 -12.72 14.41
CA ALA A 166 -13.89 -12.09 15.28
C ALA A 166 -12.85 -13.12 15.78
N ALA A 167 -13.29 -14.32 16.16
CA ALA A 167 -12.41 -15.44 16.55
C ALA A 167 -11.53 -15.91 15.39
N LYS A 168 -12.09 -16.03 14.18
CA LYS A 168 -11.36 -16.42 12.96
C LYS A 168 -10.22 -15.47 12.63
N HIS A 169 -10.49 -14.16 12.63
CA HIS A 169 -9.52 -13.17 12.16
C HIS A 169 -8.55 -12.72 13.26
N PHE A 170 -9.03 -12.57 14.49
CA PHE A 170 -8.25 -12.01 15.61
C PHE A 170 -7.91 -13.02 16.70
N GLN A 171 -8.46 -14.24 16.67
CA GLN A 171 -8.33 -15.23 17.76
C GLN A 171 -8.70 -14.66 19.14
N ILE A 172 -9.74 -13.82 19.19
CA ILE A 172 -10.22 -13.17 20.42
C ILE A 172 -10.60 -14.17 21.53
N ASP A 173 -10.98 -15.39 21.15
CA ASP A 173 -11.35 -16.49 22.03
C ASP A 173 -10.16 -17.15 22.73
N LYS A 174 -8.94 -16.90 22.26
CA LYS A 174 -7.70 -17.49 22.77
C LYS A 174 -6.90 -16.57 23.68
N PHE A 175 -7.38 -15.36 23.96
CA PHE A 175 -6.72 -14.46 24.90
C PHE A 175 -6.84 -14.98 26.33
N PRO A 176 -5.76 -14.91 27.13
CA PRO A 176 -5.78 -15.43 28.50
C PRO A 176 -6.63 -14.57 29.44
N GLY A 177 -7.17 -15.22 30.48
CA GLY A 177 -7.97 -14.57 31.51
C GLY A 177 -9.45 -14.39 31.15
N ALA A 178 -10.32 -14.31 32.16
CA ALA A 178 -11.77 -14.25 31.99
C ALA A 178 -12.25 -13.05 31.14
N SER A 179 -11.48 -11.97 31.13
CA SER A 179 -11.77 -10.73 30.39
C SER A 179 -10.86 -10.49 29.18
N GLY A 180 -9.93 -11.41 28.87
CA GLY A 180 -8.93 -11.20 27.81
C GLY A 180 -9.56 -10.93 26.44
N TRP A 181 -10.59 -11.71 26.08
CA TRP A 181 -11.35 -11.53 24.86
C TRP A 181 -12.04 -10.15 24.78
N SER A 182 -12.52 -9.62 25.91
CA SER A 182 -13.26 -8.34 25.96
C SER A 182 -12.31 -7.16 25.77
N THR A 183 -11.12 -7.23 26.38
CA THR A 183 -10.04 -6.25 26.18
C THR A 183 -9.55 -6.26 24.73
N ALA A 184 -9.33 -7.45 24.17
CA ALA A 184 -8.93 -7.60 22.77
C ALA A 184 -9.97 -7.02 21.81
N LEU A 185 -11.26 -7.34 21.99
CA LEU A 185 -12.34 -6.73 21.19
C LEU A 185 -12.46 -5.23 21.39
N GLY A 186 -12.21 -4.71 22.60
CA GLY A 186 -12.17 -3.28 22.87
C GLY A 186 -11.06 -2.56 22.09
N PHE A 187 -9.89 -3.18 22.00
CA PHE A 187 -8.80 -2.67 21.16
C PHE A 187 -9.15 -2.71 19.67
N VAL A 188 -9.74 -3.81 19.18
CA VAL A 188 -10.16 -3.91 17.77
C VAL A 188 -11.21 -2.85 17.42
N ASP A 189 -12.22 -2.63 18.27
CA ASP A 189 -13.23 -1.58 18.04
C ASP A 189 -12.62 -0.18 18.07
N SER A 190 -11.66 0.09 18.96
CA SER A 190 -11.02 1.41 19.02
C SER A 190 -10.24 1.73 17.74
N ILE A 191 -9.59 0.74 17.14
CA ILE A 191 -8.92 0.90 15.84
C ILE A 191 -9.95 1.20 14.75
N TYR A 192 -11.05 0.45 14.65
CA TYR A 192 -12.09 0.74 13.65
C TYR A 192 -12.75 2.12 13.86
N LEU A 193 -13.00 2.52 15.10
CA LEU A 193 -13.51 3.86 15.42
C LEU A 193 -12.54 4.96 14.96
N ASN A 194 -11.24 4.76 15.18
CA ASN A 194 -10.23 5.71 14.73
C ASN A 194 -10.14 5.75 13.20
N MET A 195 -10.27 4.61 12.52
CA MET A 195 -10.37 4.57 11.05
C MET A 195 -11.56 5.38 10.55
N GLN A 196 -12.74 5.21 11.15
CA GLN A 196 -13.93 5.99 10.79
C GLN A 196 -13.72 7.49 11.01
N THR A 197 -12.99 7.87 12.04
CA THR A 197 -12.67 9.26 12.31
C THR A 197 -11.75 9.82 11.22
N ALA A 198 -10.66 9.12 10.91
CA ALA A 198 -9.69 9.55 9.89
C ALA A 198 -10.28 9.59 8.47
N LEU A 199 -11.11 8.61 8.13
CA LEU A 199 -11.80 8.54 6.84
C LEU A 199 -13.12 9.32 6.83
N GLY A 200 -13.69 9.74 7.95
CA GLY A 200 -14.87 10.61 8.02
C GLY A 200 -14.50 12.08 8.00
N TYR A 201 -13.39 12.43 8.64
CA TYR A 201 -12.93 13.80 8.81
C TYR A 201 -11.44 13.91 8.52
N VAL A 202 -11.09 14.49 7.37
CA VAL A 202 -9.71 14.84 7.04
C VAL A 202 -9.50 16.30 7.45
N PRO A 203 -8.61 16.59 8.43
CA PRO A 203 -8.35 17.95 8.87
C PRO A 203 -7.94 18.87 7.71
N ARG A 204 -8.36 20.13 7.77
CA ARG A 204 -8.04 21.13 6.74
C ARG A 204 -6.53 21.23 6.53
N GLY A 205 -6.08 21.10 5.28
CA GLY A 205 -4.67 21.15 4.91
C GLY A 205 -3.95 19.80 4.96
N LEU A 206 -4.62 18.72 5.40
CA LEU A 206 -4.08 17.37 5.33
C LEU A 206 -4.50 16.68 4.03
N VAL A 207 -3.56 15.99 3.40
CA VAL A 207 -3.82 15.12 2.25
C VAL A 207 -3.78 13.68 2.77
N LEU A 208 -4.94 13.02 2.76
CA LEU A 208 -5.07 11.65 3.30
C LEU A 208 -4.30 10.63 2.46
N ALA A 209 -4.42 10.70 1.13
CA ALA A 209 -3.74 9.79 0.21
C ALA A 209 -3.00 10.61 -0.86
N THR A 210 -1.74 10.25 -1.10
CA THR A 210 -0.87 10.90 -2.09
C THR A 210 -0.06 9.82 -2.81
N ASP A 211 0.45 10.13 -3.99
CA ASP A 211 1.40 9.23 -4.66
C ASP A 211 2.68 9.07 -3.83
N GLU A 212 3.23 7.86 -3.86
CA GLU A 212 4.58 7.57 -3.40
C GLU A 212 5.57 8.53 -4.10
N PRO A 213 6.42 9.25 -3.35
CA PRO A 213 7.39 10.14 -3.96
C PRO A 213 8.39 9.33 -4.80
N LEU A 214 8.82 9.88 -5.93
CA LEU A 214 9.63 9.20 -6.96
C LEU A 214 10.94 8.57 -6.50
N GLY A 215 11.46 8.96 -5.33
CA GLY A 215 12.64 8.32 -4.73
C GLY A 215 12.32 7.04 -3.97
N SER A 216 11.09 6.91 -3.46
CA SER A 216 10.62 5.77 -2.67
C SER A 216 10.37 4.58 -3.59
N ASN A 217 10.87 3.41 -3.18
CA ASN A 217 10.80 2.17 -3.95
C ASN A 217 10.34 1.04 -3.02
N GLU A 218 9.24 1.29 -2.29
CA GLU A 218 8.72 0.33 -1.30
C GLU A 218 8.30 -0.99 -1.97
N GLY A 219 7.86 -0.95 -3.23
CA GLY A 219 7.39 -2.14 -3.96
C GLY A 219 6.10 -2.74 -3.39
N ALA A 220 5.49 -2.04 -2.43
CA ALA A 220 4.18 -2.32 -1.84
C ALA A 220 3.05 -1.87 -2.78
N TYR A 221 1.80 -2.11 -2.37
CA TYR A 221 0.64 -1.46 -2.99
C TYR A 221 0.48 -0.04 -2.42
N ALA A 222 0.48 0.08 -1.10
CA ALA A 222 0.54 1.36 -0.43
C ALA A 222 1.37 1.19 0.85
N PHE A 223 1.66 2.30 1.50
CA PHE A 223 2.21 2.30 2.85
C PHE A 223 1.77 3.55 3.61
N THR A 224 1.91 3.49 4.93
CA THR A 224 1.76 4.64 5.80
C THR A 224 2.71 4.54 6.98
N PHE A 225 2.76 5.58 7.80
CA PHE A 225 3.50 5.57 9.06
C PHE A 225 2.55 5.18 10.19
N SER A 226 2.97 4.22 11.02
CA SER A 226 2.17 3.81 12.19
C SER A 226 1.88 5.02 13.09
N GLY A 227 0.58 5.24 13.36
CA GLY A 227 0.10 6.40 14.11
C GLY A 227 0.22 7.73 13.38
N GLY A 228 0.34 7.72 12.05
CA GLY A 228 0.41 8.91 11.21
C GLY A 228 -0.79 9.87 11.35
N TYR A 229 -1.93 9.43 11.88
CA TYR A 229 -3.07 10.31 12.18
C TYR A 229 -2.90 11.14 13.47
N ASP A 230 -2.07 10.64 14.40
CA ASP A 230 -1.85 11.26 15.71
C ASP A 230 -1.20 12.64 15.56
N LEU A 231 -1.63 13.61 16.37
CA LEU A 231 -1.11 14.98 16.36
C LEU A 231 0.41 15.05 16.54
N SER A 232 0.98 14.17 17.37
CA SER A 232 2.41 14.08 17.63
C SER A 232 3.21 13.60 16.43
N GLN A 233 2.57 12.85 15.51
CA GLN A 233 3.25 12.24 14.36
C GLN A 233 2.91 12.93 13.05
N ARG A 234 1.66 13.33 12.84
CA ARG A 234 1.10 13.73 11.53
C ARG A 234 1.80 14.94 10.90
N ASN A 235 2.32 15.84 11.73
CA ASN A 235 3.03 17.04 11.30
C ASN A 235 4.55 16.81 11.13
N LEU A 236 5.05 15.65 11.58
CA LEU A 236 6.44 15.29 11.41
C LEU A 236 6.69 14.84 9.97
N LYS A 237 7.95 14.95 9.57
CA LYS A 237 8.44 14.44 8.31
C LYS A 237 9.45 13.34 8.57
N TRP A 238 9.43 12.32 7.73
CA TRP A 238 10.49 11.32 7.68
C TRP A 238 11.07 11.33 6.27
N ASN A 239 12.36 11.60 6.13
CA ASN A 239 13.03 11.76 4.84
C ASN A 239 12.32 12.75 3.89
N GLY A 240 11.78 13.85 4.45
CA GLY A 240 11.02 14.86 3.72
C GLY A 240 9.55 14.51 3.45
N MET A 241 9.14 13.27 3.67
CA MET A 241 7.76 12.80 3.53
C MET A 241 6.92 13.11 4.78
N PRO A 242 5.78 13.81 4.66
CA PRO A 242 4.83 13.96 5.75
C PRO A 242 4.37 12.59 6.30
N ARG A 243 4.42 12.40 7.61
CA ARG A 243 3.93 11.15 8.23
C ARG A 243 2.40 11.09 8.29
N GLY A 244 1.74 12.23 8.06
CA GLY A 244 0.29 12.40 8.06
C GLY A 244 -0.46 11.90 6.83
N SER A 245 0.17 11.14 5.93
CA SER A 245 -0.42 10.70 4.67
C SER A 245 -0.25 9.19 4.44
N ILE A 246 -1.17 8.61 3.68
CA ILE A 246 -1.06 7.29 3.07
C ILE A 246 -0.43 7.47 1.69
N TYR A 247 0.59 6.69 1.38
CA TYR A 247 1.34 6.77 0.13
C TYR A 247 0.95 5.61 -0.79
N LEU A 248 0.52 5.95 -2.00
CA LEU A 248 0.09 4.99 -3.01
C LEU A 248 1.27 4.67 -3.92
N CYS A 249 1.72 3.42 -3.90
CA CYS A 249 2.82 2.96 -4.74
C CYS A 249 2.32 2.67 -6.16
N ALA A 250 3.24 2.71 -7.13
CA ALA A 250 2.96 2.40 -8.52
C ALA A 250 2.29 1.01 -8.72
N ARG A 251 2.56 0.06 -7.82
CA ARG A 251 1.97 -1.29 -7.87
C ARG A 251 0.43 -1.30 -7.74
N MET A 252 -0.19 -0.25 -7.19
CA MET A 252 -1.67 -0.11 -7.16
C MET A 252 -2.29 -0.13 -8.56
N GLN A 253 -1.53 0.25 -9.58
CA GLN A 253 -1.98 0.20 -10.97
C GLN A 253 -2.29 -1.22 -11.46
N ASN A 254 -1.79 -2.24 -10.74
CA ASN A 254 -1.99 -3.65 -11.05
C ASN A 254 -3.25 -4.23 -10.41
N LEU A 255 -3.97 -3.43 -9.62
CA LEU A 255 -5.16 -3.85 -8.92
C LEU A 255 -6.41 -3.29 -9.60
N ASP A 256 -7.47 -4.08 -9.67
CA ASP A 256 -8.77 -3.56 -10.03
C ASP A 256 -9.30 -2.60 -8.95
N SER A 257 -10.36 -1.87 -9.32
CA SER A 257 -10.92 -0.79 -8.52
C SER A 257 -11.46 -1.31 -7.18
N ASP A 258 -11.89 -2.57 -7.12
CA ASP A 258 -12.47 -3.16 -5.91
C ASP A 258 -11.44 -3.36 -4.79
N ALA A 259 -10.18 -3.63 -5.15
CA ALA A 259 -9.10 -3.80 -4.19
C ALA A 259 -8.66 -2.51 -3.48
N PHE A 260 -9.00 -1.32 -4.01
CA PHE A 260 -8.65 -0.05 -3.37
C PHE A 260 -9.28 0.08 -1.98
N SER A 261 -10.53 -0.38 -1.80
CA SER A 261 -11.18 -0.37 -0.48
C SER A 261 -10.46 -1.28 0.52
N TYR A 262 -9.95 -2.43 0.05
CA TYR A 262 -9.19 -3.37 0.88
C TYR A 262 -7.86 -2.75 1.33
N VAL A 263 -7.09 -2.22 0.38
CA VAL A 263 -5.81 -1.55 0.67
C VAL A 263 -6.04 -0.33 1.56
N LEU A 264 -7.07 0.47 1.31
CA LEU A 264 -7.38 1.63 2.15
C LEU A 264 -7.66 1.25 3.60
N ILE A 265 -8.46 0.20 3.85
CA ILE A 265 -8.74 -0.27 5.21
C ILE A 265 -7.45 -0.76 5.89
N HIS A 266 -6.63 -1.51 5.16
CA HIS A 266 -5.33 -1.99 5.64
C HIS A 266 -4.41 -0.83 6.05
N GLU A 267 -4.15 0.11 5.14
CA GLU A 267 -3.29 1.26 5.42
C GLU A 267 -3.85 2.15 6.53
N THR A 268 -5.16 2.33 6.56
CA THR A 268 -5.78 3.13 7.63
C THR A 268 -5.59 2.48 9.00
N ALA A 269 -5.45 1.14 9.08
CA ALA A 269 -5.17 0.43 10.34
C ALA A 269 -3.82 0.82 10.94
N HIS A 270 -2.78 0.87 10.11
CA HIS A 270 -1.48 1.41 10.52
C HIS A 270 -1.59 2.89 10.87
N TYR A 271 -2.23 3.67 9.99
CA TYR A 271 -2.29 5.12 10.07
C TYR A 271 -2.89 5.62 11.39
N VAL A 272 -3.94 4.94 11.87
CA VAL A 272 -4.67 5.32 13.09
C VAL A 272 -4.28 4.48 14.30
N GLY A 273 -3.45 3.45 14.09
CA GLY A 273 -2.94 2.58 15.14
C GLY A 273 -1.98 3.29 16.08
N PRO A 274 -1.60 2.66 17.20
CA PRO A 274 -0.60 3.22 18.09
C PRO A 274 0.73 3.49 17.37
N ILE A 275 1.45 4.52 17.82
CA ILE A 275 2.72 4.93 17.23
C ILE A 275 3.75 3.78 17.29
N ALA A 276 4.63 3.70 16.28
CA ALA A 276 5.60 2.61 16.09
C ALA A 276 6.51 2.35 17.30
N GLU A 277 6.75 3.37 18.14
CA GLU A 277 7.58 3.29 19.34
C GLU A 277 6.91 2.51 20.49
N THR A 278 5.63 2.16 20.34
CA THR A 278 4.92 1.31 21.29
C THR A 278 4.91 -0.13 20.82
N GLN A 279 4.99 -1.07 21.77
CA GLN A 279 4.81 -2.49 21.49
C GLN A 279 3.43 -2.78 20.88
N ASN A 280 2.46 -1.87 20.99
CA ASN A 280 1.08 -2.02 20.51
C ASN A 280 0.84 -1.42 19.12
N SER A 281 1.87 -1.10 18.35
CA SER A 281 1.67 -0.61 16.98
C SER A 281 0.99 -1.66 16.10
N ILE A 282 0.12 -1.19 15.18
CA ILE A 282 -0.41 -2.06 14.13
C ILE A 282 0.67 -2.20 13.06
N THR A 283 1.01 -3.44 12.73
CA THR A 283 2.10 -3.79 11.81
C THR A 283 1.69 -4.95 10.89
N ASP A 284 2.61 -5.43 10.07
CA ASP A 284 2.39 -6.45 9.04
C ASP A 284 3.06 -7.77 9.42
N TYR A 285 2.48 -8.47 10.39
CA TYR A 285 2.97 -9.79 10.78
C TYR A 285 2.71 -10.85 9.71
N GLY A 286 1.68 -10.69 8.88
CA GLY A 286 1.41 -11.57 7.75
C GLY A 286 0.21 -11.14 6.93
N TYR A 287 0.13 -11.64 5.70
CA TYR A 287 -0.94 -11.33 4.76
C TYR A 287 -1.68 -12.59 4.32
N ALA A 288 -3.01 -12.55 4.31
CA ALA A 288 -3.87 -13.68 3.98
C ALA A 288 -3.71 -14.13 2.51
N HIS A 289 -3.42 -13.19 1.62
CA HIS A 289 -3.20 -13.47 0.19
C HIS A 289 -1.84 -14.15 -0.09
N ARG A 290 -0.90 -14.17 0.87
CA ARG A 290 0.39 -14.84 0.68
C ARG A 290 0.30 -16.32 1.01
N LYS A 291 0.96 -17.13 0.18
CA LYS A 291 1.05 -18.61 0.35
C LYS A 291 2.15 -19.05 1.32
N ASP A 292 2.80 -18.11 2.02
CA ASP A 292 3.90 -18.40 2.96
C ASP A 292 3.43 -18.96 4.32
N GLY A 293 2.11 -18.99 4.55
CA GLY A 293 1.51 -19.53 5.76
C GLY A 293 1.69 -18.66 7.01
N LYS A 294 2.29 -17.46 6.89
CA LYS A 294 2.55 -16.58 8.05
C LYS A 294 1.26 -16.10 8.69
N TYR A 295 0.29 -15.69 7.88
CA TYR A 295 -1.01 -15.20 8.35
C TYR A 295 -1.74 -16.23 9.23
N GLN A 296 -1.69 -17.51 8.84
CA GLN A 296 -2.35 -18.60 9.56
C GLN A 296 -1.69 -18.87 10.91
N LYS A 297 -0.36 -18.68 10.99
CA LYS A 297 0.46 -18.95 12.19
C LYS A 297 0.47 -17.79 13.21
N LEU A 298 -0.15 -16.66 12.91
CA LEU A 298 -0.18 -15.51 13.82
C LEU A 298 -0.84 -15.86 15.15
N LEU A 299 -0.16 -15.46 16.23
CA LEU A 299 -0.63 -15.55 17.60
C LEU A 299 -1.78 -14.56 17.87
N PRO A 300 -2.61 -14.76 18.91
CA PRO A 300 -3.77 -13.90 19.17
C PRO A 300 -3.41 -12.41 19.26
N TRP A 301 -2.36 -12.10 20.01
CA TRP A 301 -1.88 -10.72 20.13
C TRP A 301 -1.41 -10.15 18.77
N GLN A 302 -0.65 -10.92 17.99
CA GLN A 302 -0.20 -10.48 16.67
C GLN A 302 -1.37 -10.21 15.73
N ARG A 303 -2.44 -11.01 15.78
CA ARG A 303 -3.62 -10.79 14.92
C ARG A 303 -4.35 -9.51 15.24
N THR A 304 -4.51 -9.17 16.51
CA THR A 304 -5.06 -7.86 16.90
C THR A 304 -4.16 -6.68 16.51
N HIS A 305 -2.89 -6.94 16.23
CA HIS A 305 -1.88 -5.96 15.82
C HIS A 305 -1.45 -6.11 14.36
N ASN A 306 -2.23 -6.84 13.55
CA ASN A 306 -1.93 -7.09 12.14
C ASN A 306 -2.92 -6.34 11.25
N ALA A 307 -2.46 -5.40 10.41
CA ALA A 307 -3.35 -4.59 9.57
C ALA A 307 -4.22 -5.44 8.63
N ASP A 308 -3.64 -6.50 8.05
CA ASP A 308 -4.37 -7.38 7.14
C ASP A 308 -5.53 -8.13 7.83
N CYS A 309 -5.43 -8.37 9.15
CA CYS A 309 -6.55 -8.94 9.91
C CYS A 309 -7.76 -7.99 9.99
N TYR A 310 -7.52 -6.67 10.06
CA TYR A 310 -8.60 -5.68 10.06
C TYR A 310 -9.31 -5.62 8.71
N ALA A 311 -8.56 -5.63 7.60
CA ALA A 311 -9.12 -5.65 6.25
C ALA A 311 -9.92 -6.94 6.01
N GLN A 312 -9.35 -8.10 6.32
CA GLN A 312 -10.01 -9.40 6.17
C GLN A 312 -11.27 -9.52 7.03
N HIS A 313 -11.21 -9.11 8.30
CA HIS A 313 -12.39 -9.12 9.17
C HIS A 313 -13.48 -8.17 8.65
N ALA A 314 -13.12 -6.98 8.17
CA ALA A 314 -14.11 -6.01 7.72
C ALA A 314 -14.87 -6.49 6.49
N PHE A 315 -14.18 -7.08 5.51
CA PHE A 315 -14.80 -7.67 4.32
C PHE A 315 -15.65 -8.91 4.65
N ASP A 316 -15.18 -9.79 5.54
CA ASP A 316 -15.96 -10.94 6.01
C ASP A 316 -17.22 -10.50 6.81
N ALA A 317 -17.09 -9.46 7.64
CA ALA A 317 -18.21 -8.84 8.35
C ALA A 317 -19.26 -8.26 7.39
N ALA A 318 -18.81 -7.67 6.27
CA ALA A 318 -19.68 -7.19 5.19
C ALA A 318 -20.28 -8.30 4.31
N GLY A 319 -19.92 -9.57 4.54
CA GLY A 319 -20.43 -10.71 3.77
C GLY A 319 -19.80 -10.85 2.38
N ILE A 320 -18.65 -10.20 2.16
CA ILE A 320 -17.91 -10.21 0.89
C ILE A 320 -16.46 -10.65 1.13
N PRO A 321 -16.19 -11.94 1.42
CA PRO A 321 -14.83 -12.44 1.63
C PRO A 321 -13.90 -12.02 0.49
N PHE A 322 -12.70 -11.54 0.83
CA PHE A 322 -11.82 -10.86 -0.12
C PHE A 322 -10.48 -11.60 -0.29
N ASP A 323 -10.12 -11.88 -1.55
CA ASP A 323 -8.80 -12.39 -1.93
C ASP A 323 -8.11 -11.40 -2.87
N LEU A 324 -7.11 -10.70 -2.37
CA LEU A 324 -6.36 -9.69 -3.13
C LEU A 324 -5.78 -10.23 -4.45
N ASN A 325 -5.41 -11.51 -4.51
CA ASN A 325 -4.85 -12.08 -5.74
C ASN A 325 -5.89 -12.21 -6.86
N ALA A 326 -7.18 -12.32 -6.53
CA ALA A 326 -8.27 -12.36 -7.51
C ALA A 326 -8.53 -11.00 -8.17
N HIS A 327 -7.98 -9.93 -7.60
CA HIS A 327 -8.15 -8.54 -8.05
C HIS A 327 -6.92 -8.00 -8.79
N LEU A 328 -6.00 -8.87 -9.19
CA LEU A 328 -4.87 -8.49 -10.03
C LEU A 328 -5.33 -8.36 -11.49
N LEU A 329 -5.13 -7.17 -12.07
CA LEU A 329 -5.37 -6.90 -13.49
C LEU A 329 -4.40 -7.64 -14.41
N VAL A 330 -3.27 -8.08 -13.85
CA VAL A 330 -2.29 -8.92 -14.52
C VAL A 330 -2.23 -10.24 -13.78
N SER A 331 -2.83 -11.29 -14.35
CA SER A 331 -2.60 -12.65 -13.88
C SER A 331 -1.13 -13.00 -14.07
N ALA A 332 -0.48 -13.49 -13.01
CA ALA A 332 0.87 -14.06 -13.09
C ALA A 332 0.94 -15.23 -14.06
#